data_AF-A0A212EVZ3-F1
#
_entry.id   AF-A0A212EVZ3-F1
#
_cell.length_a   1.000
_cell.length_b   1.000
_cell.length_c   1.000
_cell.angle_alpha   90.00
_cell.angle_beta   90.00
_cell.angle_gamma   90.00
#
_symmetry.space_group_name_H-M   'P 1'
#
loop_
_entity.id
_entity.type
_entity.pdbx_description
1 polymer ?
#
loop_
_entity_poly.entity_id
_entity_poly.type
_entity_poly.pdbx_seq_one_letter_code
_entity_poly.pdbx_strand_id
1 'polypeptide(L)'
;TTSVDMFSLGCVFYFVLSRGLHPFGDVLRRQANILTGDYNLDHLDKVLPSEQVLLSKMLIRCMISVRPSRRPPCDSVLKFPLFWNRQGVLNYLQDVSDHIESVSQTSDHPLEFGGRKVIRGDWRLHVCSRVAGDLRARRTYRGDRVAHLLRAVRNKKHHYRELEPEIRESLGRLPDGFVTYWLKRFPLLLPHVWLQMQQYRNEDILQAYYPYSFTFYREEVPELADDDNETPPESEDPHKNELFAKSRVYYDESKEKKFYRKDWSPKKQVDWRSQGQEFQLKQDDVRLRDRHHYKKREKKREEMPVWSLPPQ
;
A
#
# COMPACT_ATOMS: atom_id res chain seq x y z
N THR A 1 18.54 -20.40 28.17
CA THR A 1 18.87 -19.78 26.86
C THR A 1 18.23 -18.41 26.80
N THR A 2 18.73 -17.50 25.97
CA THR A 2 18.18 -16.14 25.78
C THR A 2 16.70 -16.12 25.36
N SER A 3 16.21 -17.20 24.75
CA SER A 3 14.80 -17.37 24.38
C SER A 3 13.84 -17.43 25.57
N VAL A 4 14.31 -17.79 26.77
CA VAL A 4 13.51 -17.74 28.00
C VAL A 4 13.28 -16.28 28.41
N ASP A 5 14.32 -15.45 28.32
CA ASP A 5 14.21 -14.01 28.60
C ASP A 5 13.28 -13.32 27.61
N MET A 6 13.32 -13.70 26.34
CA MET A 6 12.40 -13.16 25.32
C MET A 6 10.93 -13.46 25.61
N PHE A 7 10.63 -14.65 26.17
CA PHE A 7 9.27 -14.99 26.60
C PHE A 7 8.81 -14.10 27.76
N SER A 8 9.65 -13.98 28.80
CA SER A 8 9.39 -13.11 29.94
C SER A 8 9.22 -11.65 29.51
N LEU A 9 10.08 -11.17 28.60
CA LEU A 9 9.99 -9.82 28.04
C LEU A 9 8.70 -9.61 27.25
N GLY A 10 8.22 -10.61 26.50
CA GLY A 10 6.92 -10.54 25.81
C GLY A 10 5.75 -10.37 26.78
N CYS A 11 5.79 -11.05 27.93
CA CYS A 11 4.81 -10.87 29.00
C CYS A 11 4.89 -9.46 29.61
N VAL A 12 6.10 -8.93 29.83
CA VAL A 12 6.31 -7.55 30.32
C VAL A 12 5.82 -6.51 29.33
N PHE A 13 6.05 -6.70 28.03
CA PHE A 13 5.53 -5.83 26.97
C PHE A 13 4.01 -5.73 27.04
N TYR A 14 3.33 -6.87 27.12
CA TYR A 14 1.88 -6.88 27.29
C TYR A 14 1.46 -6.19 28.59
N PHE A 15 2.14 -6.46 29.70
CA PHE A 15 1.82 -5.86 30.99
C PHE A 15 1.87 -4.33 30.96
N VAL A 16 2.90 -3.75 30.36
CA VAL A 16 3.03 -2.29 30.21
C VAL A 16 1.94 -1.74 29.28
N LEU A 17 1.74 -2.34 28.10
CA LEU A 17 0.78 -1.85 27.10
C LEU A 17 -0.68 -1.99 27.55
N SER A 18 -0.99 -3.06 28.29
CA SER A 18 -2.32 -3.31 28.86
C SER A 18 -2.58 -2.61 30.19
N ARG A 19 -1.60 -1.88 30.73
CA ARG A 19 -1.67 -1.18 32.04
C ARG A 19 -1.90 -2.12 33.23
N GLY A 20 -1.29 -3.30 33.21
CA GLY A 20 -1.18 -4.19 34.37
C GLY A 20 -1.72 -5.60 34.18
N LEU A 21 -2.24 -5.96 33.01
CA LEU A 21 -2.74 -7.32 32.75
C LEU A 21 -1.59 -8.25 32.33
N HIS A 22 -1.83 -9.56 32.40
CA HIS A 22 -0.87 -10.57 31.95
C HIS A 22 -1.47 -11.34 30.76
N PRO A 23 -0.70 -11.67 29.69
CA PRO A 23 -1.28 -12.28 28.50
C PRO A 23 -1.90 -13.65 28.78
N PHE A 24 -1.37 -14.37 29.77
CA PHE A 24 -1.88 -15.67 30.24
C PHE A 24 -2.88 -15.58 31.41
N GLY A 25 -3.44 -14.39 31.68
CA GLY A 25 -4.47 -14.18 32.70
C GLY A 25 -3.99 -14.18 34.15
N ASP A 26 -4.93 -14.46 35.06
CA ASP A 26 -4.74 -14.36 36.50
C ASP A 26 -3.70 -15.33 37.04
N VAL A 27 -3.07 -14.95 38.16
CA VAL A 27 -1.93 -15.67 38.79
C VAL A 27 -2.22 -17.16 38.99
N LEU A 28 -3.46 -17.51 39.36
CA LEU A 28 -3.86 -18.90 39.67
C LEU A 28 -3.85 -19.82 38.42
N ARG A 29 -4.25 -19.31 37.25
CA ARG A 29 -4.33 -20.10 36.00
C ARG A 29 -3.14 -19.89 35.08
N ARG A 30 -2.34 -18.86 35.34
CA ARG A 30 -1.24 -18.41 34.48
C ARG A 30 -0.29 -19.52 34.06
N GLN A 31 0.17 -20.35 34.99
CA GLN A 31 1.14 -21.39 34.67
C GLN A 31 0.53 -22.50 33.80
N ALA A 32 -0.74 -22.86 34.03
CA ALA A 32 -1.45 -23.82 33.19
C ALA A 32 -1.62 -23.27 31.77
N ASN A 33 -2.03 -22.01 31.66
CA ASN A 33 -2.19 -21.28 30.39
C ASN A 33 -0.88 -21.16 29.61
N ILE A 34 0.25 -20.93 30.29
CA ILE A 34 1.58 -20.93 29.67
C ILE A 34 1.92 -22.29 29.06
N LEU A 35 1.57 -23.39 29.76
CA LEU A 35 1.83 -24.75 29.27
C LEU A 35 0.94 -25.12 28.08
N THR A 36 -0.32 -24.69 28.08
CA THR A 36 -1.27 -24.94 26.97
C THR A 36 -1.12 -23.96 25.82
N GLY A 37 -0.40 -22.85 26.00
CA GLY A 37 -0.29 -21.78 25.02
C GLY A 37 -1.56 -20.91 24.92
N ASP A 38 -2.42 -20.94 25.94
CA ASP A 38 -3.67 -20.19 25.98
C ASP A 38 -3.43 -18.76 26.50
N TYR A 39 -3.43 -17.77 25.60
CA TYR A 39 -3.21 -16.36 25.93
C TYR A 39 -4.29 -15.48 25.28
N ASN A 40 -4.55 -14.33 25.88
CA ASN A 40 -5.47 -13.32 25.34
C ASN A 40 -4.78 -11.95 25.24
N LEU A 41 -4.81 -11.35 24.04
CA LEU A 41 -4.25 -10.02 23.78
C LEU A 41 -5.31 -8.96 23.43
N ASP A 42 -6.59 -9.27 23.54
CA ASP A 42 -7.71 -8.45 23.04
C ASP A 42 -7.91 -7.16 23.84
N HIS A 43 -7.37 -7.11 25.07
CA HIS A 43 -7.37 -5.87 25.82
C HIS A 43 -6.61 -4.75 25.10
N LEU A 44 -5.62 -5.09 24.25
CA LEU A 44 -4.86 -4.11 23.47
C LEU A 44 -5.73 -3.32 22.49
N ASP A 45 -6.81 -3.91 21.95
CA ASP A 45 -7.73 -3.22 21.04
C ASP A 45 -8.44 -2.05 21.72
N LYS A 46 -8.56 -2.09 23.05
CA LYS A 46 -9.28 -1.08 23.86
C LYS A 46 -8.39 0.07 24.32
N VAL A 47 -7.09 -0.17 24.45
CA VAL A 47 -6.16 0.76 25.12
C VAL A 47 -5.14 1.40 24.17
N LEU A 48 -4.82 0.75 23.05
CA LEU A 48 -3.84 1.26 22.09
C LEU A 48 -4.53 1.97 20.91
N PRO A 49 -3.86 2.95 20.27
CA PRO A 49 -4.29 3.48 18.98
C PRO A 49 -4.38 2.39 17.93
N SER A 50 -5.40 2.44 17.07
CA SER A 50 -5.69 1.40 16.07
C SER A 50 -4.50 1.03 15.19
N GLU A 51 -3.64 1.99 14.86
CA GLU A 51 -2.47 1.75 14.02
C GLU A 51 -1.30 1.04 14.72
N GLN A 52 -1.35 0.92 16.05
CA GLN A 52 -0.31 0.23 16.85
C GLN A 52 -0.75 -1.16 17.30
N VAL A 53 -2.06 -1.38 17.47
CA VAL A 53 -2.64 -2.62 18.01
C VAL A 53 -2.07 -3.86 17.34
N LEU A 54 -2.11 -3.93 16.00
CA LEU A 54 -1.67 -5.12 15.28
C LEU A 54 -0.15 -5.35 15.43
N LEU A 55 0.67 -4.31 15.32
CA LEU A 55 2.12 -4.42 15.53
C LEU A 55 2.44 -4.93 16.93
N SER A 56 1.78 -4.40 17.96
CA SER A 56 1.96 -4.84 19.34
C SER A 56 1.56 -6.31 19.52
N LYS A 57 0.40 -6.72 18.99
CA LYS A 57 -0.06 -8.12 19.03
C LYS A 57 0.93 -9.04 18.31
N MET A 58 1.34 -8.70 17.10
CA MET A 58 2.32 -9.49 16.32
C MET A 58 3.62 -9.73 17.08
N LEU A 59 4.21 -8.66 17.63
CA LEU A 59 5.48 -8.77 18.37
C LEU A 59 5.31 -9.63 19.63
N ILE A 60 4.26 -9.36 20.42
CA ILE A 60 4.00 -10.10 21.66
C ILE A 60 3.78 -11.58 21.37
N ARG A 61 2.90 -11.94 20.41
CA ARG A 61 2.64 -13.34 20.01
C ARG A 61 3.93 -14.08 19.66
N CYS A 62 4.81 -13.43 18.91
CA CYS A 62 6.10 -13.99 18.51
C CYS A 62 7.00 -14.22 19.74
N MET A 63 7.11 -13.24 20.63
CA MET A 63 7.92 -13.32 21.85
C MET A 63 7.41 -14.36 22.86
N ILE A 64 6.10 -14.51 23.02
CA ILE A 64 5.48 -15.46 23.95
C ILE A 64 5.19 -16.83 23.34
N SER A 65 5.71 -17.11 22.13
CA SER A 65 5.48 -18.39 21.46
C SER A 65 5.90 -19.57 22.33
N VAL A 66 5.10 -20.64 22.35
CA VAL A 66 5.42 -21.89 23.07
C VAL A 66 6.73 -22.48 22.53
N ARG A 67 7.00 -22.32 21.23
CA ARG A 67 8.21 -22.80 20.55
C ARG A 67 9.35 -21.79 20.72
N PRO A 68 10.45 -22.12 21.42
CA PRO A 68 11.54 -21.18 21.64
C PRO A 68 12.22 -20.68 20.35
N SER A 69 12.25 -21.50 19.30
CA SER A 69 12.80 -21.13 17.98
C SER A 69 11.97 -20.13 17.19
N ARG A 70 10.69 -19.94 17.58
CA ARG A 70 9.80 -18.93 17.01
C ARG A 70 9.91 -17.59 17.73
N ARG A 71 10.70 -17.49 18.81
CA ARG A 71 10.90 -16.24 19.53
C ARG A 71 12.03 -15.45 18.86
N PRO A 72 11.83 -14.15 18.57
CA PRO A 72 12.84 -13.35 17.92
C PRO A 72 13.99 -13.07 18.90
N PRO A 73 15.25 -13.04 18.43
CA PRO A 73 16.35 -12.55 19.25
C PRO A 73 16.22 -11.03 19.46
N CYS A 74 16.89 -10.49 20.49
CA CYS A 74 16.72 -9.10 20.93
C CYS A 74 17.06 -8.07 19.83
N ASP A 75 18.13 -8.32 19.07
CA ASP A 75 18.52 -7.53 17.89
C ASP A 75 17.40 -7.46 16.83
N SER A 76 16.68 -8.56 16.62
CA SER A 76 15.52 -8.60 15.73
C SER A 76 14.32 -7.84 16.26
N VAL A 77 14.10 -7.86 17.58
CA VAL A 77 13.05 -7.05 18.22
C VAL A 77 13.32 -5.56 18.04
N LEU A 78 14.56 -5.11 18.18
CA LEU A 78 14.92 -3.69 18.00
C LEU A 78 14.68 -3.16 16.58
N LYS A 79 14.68 -4.04 15.58
CA LYS A 79 14.35 -3.69 14.18
C LYS A 79 12.84 -3.65 13.90
N PHE A 80 12.01 -4.16 14.82
CA PHE A 80 10.58 -4.29 14.60
C PHE A 80 9.88 -2.90 14.46
N PRO A 81 8.88 -2.73 13.57
CA PRO A 81 8.31 -1.42 13.26
C PRO A 81 7.67 -0.66 14.44
N LEU A 82 7.31 -1.37 15.51
CA LEU A 82 6.76 -0.77 16.73
C LEU A 82 7.70 0.29 17.36
N PHE A 83 9.01 0.14 17.16
CA PHE A 83 10.01 1.06 17.72
C PHE A 83 10.42 2.20 16.79
N TRP A 84 9.86 2.25 15.58
CA TRP A 84 10.22 3.30 14.63
C TRP A 84 9.51 4.60 14.97
N ASN A 85 10.24 5.71 14.89
CA ASN A 85 9.61 7.02 14.93
C ASN A 85 8.81 7.28 13.62
N ARG A 86 7.95 8.28 13.63
CA ARG A 86 7.09 8.59 12.48
C ARG A 86 7.90 8.93 11.23
N GLN A 87 9.08 9.55 11.37
CA GLN A 87 9.98 9.79 10.24
C GLN A 87 10.50 8.49 9.62
N GLY A 88 10.91 7.52 10.43
CA GLY A 88 11.37 6.21 9.99
C GLY A 88 10.28 5.42 9.29
N VAL A 89 9.06 5.43 9.83
CA VAL A 89 7.88 4.86 9.16
C VAL A 89 7.63 5.52 7.81
N LEU A 90 7.70 6.86 7.74
CA LEU A 90 7.49 7.58 6.49
C LEU A 90 8.57 7.29 5.44
N ASN A 91 9.83 7.18 5.87
CA ASN A 91 10.94 6.82 4.99
C ASN A 91 10.74 5.40 4.46
N TYR A 92 10.47 4.45 5.35
CA TYR A 92 10.20 3.06 4.98
C TYR A 92 9.10 2.93 3.90
N LEU A 93 7.96 3.58 4.09
CA LEU A 93 6.85 3.52 3.12
C LEU A 93 7.21 4.14 1.76
N GLN A 94 8.10 5.15 1.74
CA GLN A 94 8.60 5.73 0.49
C GLN A 94 9.60 4.81 -0.19
N ASP A 95 10.56 4.29 0.56
CA ASP A 95 11.60 3.38 0.07
C ASP A 95 10.95 2.13 -0.55
N VAL A 96 9.93 1.57 0.09
CA VAL A 96 9.13 0.47 -0.47
C VAL A 96 8.38 0.91 -1.73
N SER A 97 7.78 2.11 -1.75
CA SER A 97 7.10 2.62 -2.95
C SER A 97 8.06 2.77 -4.13
N ASP A 98 9.30 3.20 -3.90
CA ASP A 98 10.31 3.39 -4.93
C ASP A 98 10.85 2.04 -5.42
N HIS A 99 11.09 1.09 -4.51
CA HIS A 99 11.49 -0.28 -4.85
C HIS A 99 10.43 -0.98 -5.71
N ILE A 100 9.14 -0.84 -5.39
CA ILE A 100 8.08 -1.45 -6.20
C ILE A 100 8.02 -0.82 -7.60
N GLU A 101 8.22 0.50 -7.69
CA GLU A 101 8.22 1.19 -8.99
C GLU A 101 9.41 0.77 -9.87
N SER A 102 10.55 0.38 -9.28
CA SER A 102 11.72 -0.10 -10.03
C SER A 102 11.65 -1.57 -10.43
N VAL A 103 11.09 -2.45 -9.58
CA VAL A 103 11.17 -3.91 -9.76
C VAL A 103 10.02 -4.48 -10.60
N SER A 104 8.78 -3.98 -10.49
CA SER A 104 7.68 -4.51 -11.30
C SER A 104 6.41 -3.67 -11.27
N GLN A 105 5.76 -3.49 -12.43
CA GLN A 105 4.37 -3.00 -12.54
C GLN A 105 3.35 -4.13 -12.69
N THR A 106 3.77 -5.39 -12.57
CA THR A 106 2.89 -6.54 -12.75
C THR A 106 1.88 -6.66 -11.60
N SER A 107 0.74 -7.28 -11.89
CA SER A 107 -0.35 -7.50 -10.95
C SER A 107 -0.01 -8.44 -9.80
N ASP A 108 1.11 -9.14 -9.88
CA ASP A 108 1.42 -10.32 -9.05
C ASP A 108 2.48 -10.00 -7.99
N HIS A 109 2.73 -8.71 -7.73
CA HIS A 109 3.66 -8.31 -6.68
C HIS A 109 3.17 -8.87 -5.33
N PRO A 110 4.07 -9.44 -4.50
CA PRO A 110 3.68 -10.07 -3.23
C PRO A 110 2.85 -9.16 -2.32
N LEU A 111 3.09 -7.84 -2.39
CA LEU A 111 2.32 -6.81 -1.67
C LEU A 111 0.80 -6.84 -1.94
N GLU A 112 0.37 -7.32 -3.09
CA GLU A 112 -1.05 -7.35 -3.44
C GLU A 112 -1.77 -8.58 -2.85
N PHE A 113 -1.03 -9.63 -2.45
CA PHE A 113 -1.59 -10.82 -1.80
C PHE A 113 -2.13 -10.48 -0.39
N GLY A 114 -3.42 -10.68 -0.16
CA GLY A 114 -4.10 -10.21 1.06
C GLY A 114 -4.21 -8.69 1.21
N GLY A 115 -3.92 -7.93 0.14
CA GLY A 115 -3.99 -6.48 0.14
C GLY A 115 -5.42 -5.94 0.24
N ARG A 116 -6.44 -6.71 -0.20
CA ARG A 116 -7.85 -6.27 -0.24
C ARG A 116 -8.39 -5.87 1.14
N LYS A 117 -8.06 -6.65 2.19
CA LYS A 117 -8.44 -6.35 3.59
C LYS A 117 -7.72 -5.09 4.09
N VAL A 118 -6.45 -4.95 3.74
CA VAL A 118 -5.59 -3.83 4.14
C VAL A 118 -6.08 -2.48 3.62
N ILE A 119 -6.53 -2.45 2.35
CA ILE A 119 -7.05 -1.25 1.69
C ILE A 119 -8.56 -1.05 1.89
N ARG A 120 -9.23 -1.96 2.62
CA ARG A 120 -10.68 -1.96 2.83
C ARG A 120 -11.46 -1.97 1.51
N GLY A 121 -11.04 -2.84 0.58
CA GLY A 121 -11.61 -2.91 -0.77
C GLY A 121 -11.08 -1.80 -1.69
N ASP A 122 -11.61 -0.58 -1.57
CA ASP A 122 -11.12 0.59 -2.32
C ASP A 122 -10.60 1.67 -1.35
N TRP A 123 -9.28 1.84 -1.30
CA TRP A 123 -8.67 2.81 -0.38
C TRP A 123 -9.10 4.25 -0.69
N ARG A 124 -9.45 4.55 -1.93
CA ARG A 124 -9.80 5.92 -2.35
C ARG A 124 -11.09 6.40 -1.67
N LEU A 125 -11.97 5.47 -1.31
CA LEU A 125 -13.21 5.76 -0.56
C LEU A 125 -12.95 6.14 0.90
N HIS A 126 -11.78 5.81 1.44
CA HIS A 126 -11.44 6.03 2.85
C HIS A 126 -10.53 7.24 3.07
N VAL A 127 -10.12 7.89 1.98
CA VAL A 127 -9.37 9.15 1.99
C VAL A 127 -10.35 10.32 2.01
N CYS A 128 -10.06 11.35 2.80
CA CYS A 128 -10.96 12.52 2.90
C CYS A 128 -11.16 13.19 1.53
N SER A 129 -12.33 13.80 1.34
CA SER A 129 -12.77 14.37 0.06
C SER A 129 -11.77 15.38 -0.54
N ARG A 130 -11.16 16.23 0.29
CA ARG A 130 -10.16 17.22 -0.13
C ARG A 130 -8.90 16.57 -0.71
N VAL A 131 -8.31 15.62 0.01
CA VAL A 131 -7.09 14.91 -0.43
C VAL A 131 -7.39 14.06 -1.67
N ALA A 132 -8.56 13.42 -1.72
CA ALA A 132 -9.03 12.66 -2.86
C ALA A 132 -9.20 13.49 -4.14
N GLY A 133 -9.75 14.69 -4.04
CA GLY A 133 -9.90 15.63 -5.17
C GLY A 133 -8.54 15.96 -5.80
N ASP A 134 -7.56 16.33 -4.97
CA ASP A 134 -6.20 16.64 -5.43
C ASP A 134 -5.43 15.41 -5.92
N LEU A 135 -5.68 14.21 -5.37
CA LEU A 135 -5.15 12.97 -5.93
C LEU A 135 -5.68 12.72 -7.34
N ARG A 136 -7.00 12.84 -7.54
CA ARG A 136 -7.68 12.60 -8.82
C ARG A 136 -7.25 13.60 -9.89
N ALA A 137 -7.04 14.86 -9.53
CA ALA A 137 -6.64 15.91 -10.46
C ALA A 137 -5.24 15.68 -11.05
N ARG A 138 -4.30 15.16 -10.25
CA ARG A 138 -2.90 15.05 -10.66
C ARG A 138 -2.54 13.72 -11.31
N ARG A 139 -3.20 12.62 -10.92
CA ARG A 139 -2.87 11.28 -11.42
C ARG A 139 -4.01 10.27 -11.24
N THR A 140 -4.06 9.29 -12.14
CA THR A 140 -4.93 8.12 -12.00
C THR A 140 -4.32 7.07 -11.06
N TYR A 141 -5.11 6.66 -10.06
CA TYR A 141 -4.75 5.61 -9.12
C TYR A 141 -5.79 4.48 -9.13
N ARG A 142 -5.30 3.24 -9.02
CA ARG A 142 -6.10 2.05 -8.79
C ARG A 142 -6.41 1.90 -7.30
N GLY A 143 -7.70 1.86 -6.97
CA GLY A 143 -8.19 1.82 -5.60
C GLY A 143 -8.10 0.45 -4.94
N ASP A 144 -8.02 -0.59 -5.78
CA ASP A 144 -7.92 -2.01 -5.45
C ASP A 144 -6.47 -2.48 -5.24
N ARG A 145 -5.49 -1.57 -5.25
CA ARG A 145 -4.05 -1.90 -5.21
C ARG A 145 -3.31 -1.21 -4.08
N VAL A 146 -2.57 -1.99 -3.28
CA VAL A 146 -1.74 -1.50 -2.18
C VAL A 146 -0.57 -0.66 -2.70
N ALA A 147 0.06 -1.09 -3.80
CA ALA A 147 1.16 -0.33 -4.42
C ALA A 147 0.73 1.08 -4.84
N HIS A 148 -0.51 1.25 -5.33
CA HIS A 148 -1.02 2.56 -5.70
C HIS A 148 -1.34 3.44 -4.49
N LEU A 149 -1.72 2.85 -3.34
CA LEU A 149 -1.83 3.56 -2.08
C LEU A 149 -0.45 4.08 -1.64
N LEU A 150 0.58 3.23 -1.60
CA LEU A 150 1.95 3.65 -1.25
C LEU A 150 2.47 4.75 -2.18
N ARG A 151 2.22 4.61 -3.48
CA ARG A 151 2.54 5.63 -4.48
C ARG A 151 1.84 6.96 -4.20
N ALA A 152 0.58 6.93 -3.78
CA ALA A 152 -0.16 8.12 -3.39
C ALA A 152 0.46 8.78 -2.15
N VAL A 153 0.82 8.00 -1.12
CA VAL A 153 1.52 8.49 0.09
C VAL A 153 2.83 9.17 -0.30
N ARG A 154 3.67 8.50 -1.10
CA ARG A 154 4.94 9.06 -1.58
C ARG A 154 4.73 10.36 -2.35
N ASN A 155 3.82 10.38 -3.33
CA ASN A 155 3.57 11.57 -4.15
C ASN A 155 3.06 12.74 -3.30
N LYS A 156 2.20 12.49 -2.31
CA LYS A 156 1.71 13.56 -1.41
C LYS A 156 2.79 14.09 -0.49
N LYS A 157 3.70 13.25 -0.02
CA LYS A 157 4.88 13.70 0.72
C LYS A 157 5.82 14.53 -0.16
N HIS A 158 6.12 14.07 -1.37
CA HIS A 158 7.03 14.75 -2.30
C HIS A 158 6.55 16.16 -2.64
N HIS A 159 5.26 16.32 -2.94
CA HIS A 159 4.67 17.61 -3.28
C HIS A 159 4.04 18.34 -2.08
N TYR A 160 4.35 17.96 -0.85
CA TYR A 160 3.66 18.47 0.35
C TYR A 160 3.71 20.00 0.49
N ARG A 161 4.81 20.63 0.05
CA ARG A 161 4.97 22.10 0.09
C ARG A 161 4.15 22.84 -0.98
N GLU A 162 3.75 22.14 -2.04
CA GLU A 162 2.97 22.67 -3.17
C GLU A 162 1.46 22.45 -2.98
N LEU A 163 1.06 21.80 -1.89
CA LEU A 163 -0.35 21.54 -1.58
C LEU A 163 -1.03 22.81 -1.08
N GLU A 164 -2.32 22.94 -1.41
CA GLU A 164 -3.17 23.98 -0.85
C GLU A 164 -3.20 23.89 0.69
N PRO A 165 -3.27 25.03 1.41
CA PRO A 165 -3.24 25.06 2.88
C PRO A 165 -4.27 24.15 3.53
N GLU A 166 -5.48 24.08 2.95
CA GLU A 166 -6.58 23.24 3.42
C GLU A 166 -6.28 21.74 3.34
N ILE A 167 -5.63 21.30 2.26
CA ILE A 167 -5.23 19.91 2.07
C ILE A 167 -4.13 19.57 3.07
N ARG A 168 -3.18 20.49 3.25
CA ARG A 168 -2.07 20.35 4.19
C ARG A 168 -2.57 20.24 5.64
N GLU A 169 -3.57 21.03 6.00
CA GLU A 169 -4.23 20.94 7.31
C GLU A 169 -4.89 19.58 7.51
N SER A 170 -5.60 19.07 6.49
CA SER A 170 -6.26 17.76 6.57
C SER A 170 -5.30 16.57 6.69
N LEU A 171 -4.12 16.65 6.04
CA LEU A 171 -3.07 15.64 6.14
C LEU A 171 -2.29 15.74 7.45
N GLY A 172 -2.21 16.93 8.05
CA GLY A 172 -1.40 17.20 9.23
C GLY A 172 0.08 17.41 8.92
N ARG A 173 0.81 17.96 9.90
CA ARG A 173 2.22 18.34 9.77
C ARG A 173 3.11 17.11 9.55
N LEU A 174 4.13 17.27 8.71
CA LEU A 174 5.17 16.26 8.54
C LEU A 174 6.11 16.20 9.77
N PRO A 175 6.61 15.02 10.14
CA PRO A 175 6.18 13.69 9.68
C PRO A 175 4.95 13.15 10.44
N ASP A 176 4.72 13.59 11.68
CA ASP A 176 3.83 12.92 12.63
C ASP A 176 2.36 12.91 12.21
N GLY A 177 1.81 14.10 11.90
CA GLY A 177 0.41 14.25 11.49
C GLY A 177 0.14 13.51 10.18
N PHE A 178 1.04 13.66 9.21
CA PHE A 178 0.94 13.01 7.91
C PHE A 178 0.91 11.48 8.01
N VAL A 179 1.83 10.89 8.77
CA VAL A 179 1.87 9.43 8.96
C VAL A 179 0.64 8.95 9.73
N THR A 180 0.25 9.68 10.78
CA THR A 180 -0.93 9.36 11.57
C THR A 180 -2.21 9.39 10.72
N TYR A 181 -2.35 10.34 9.80
CA TYR A 181 -3.48 10.40 8.88
C TYR A 181 -3.65 9.10 8.08
N TRP A 182 -2.58 8.59 7.47
CA TRP A 182 -2.63 7.39 6.64
C TRP A 182 -2.82 6.12 7.47
N LEU A 183 -2.04 5.96 8.55
CA LEU A 183 -2.08 4.74 9.35
C LEU A 183 -3.35 4.61 10.19
N LYS A 184 -3.96 5.72 10.62
CA LYS A 184 -5.27 5.67 11.30
C LYS A 184 -6.38 5.18 10.37
N ARG A 185 -6.30 5.50 9.08
CA ARG A 185 -7.26 5.06 8.05
C ARG A 185 -7.01 3.64 7.57
N PHE A 186 -5.74 3.24 7.52
CA PHE A 186 -5.30 1.92 7.09
C PHE A 186 -4.41 1.29 8.17
N PRO A 187 -4.97 0.86 9.32
CA PRO A 187 -4.19 0.34 10.45
C PRO A 187 -3.41 -0.93 10.12
N LEU A 188 -3.86 -1.70 9.12
CA LEU A 188 -3.20 -2.92 8.65
C LEU A 188 -2.05 -2.64 7.67
N LEU A 189 -1.89 -1.39 7.18
CA LEU A 189 -0.96 -1.07 6.09
C LEU A 189 0.50 -1.35 6.46
N LEU A 190 0.99 -0.74 7.54
CA LEU A 190 2.39 -0.90 7.94
C LEU A 190 2.73 -2.36 8.30
N PRO A 191 1.94 -3.09 9.12
CA PRO A 191 2.14 -4.51 9.36
C PRO A 191 2.23 -5.36 8.09
N HIS A 192 1.28 -5.16 7.18
CA HIS A 192 1.19 -5.91 5.93
C HIS A 192 2.39 -5.66 5.02
N VAL A 193 2.70 -4.37 4.78
CA VAL A 193 3.83 -3.98 3.94
C VAL A 193 5.13 -4.53 4.53
N TRP A 194 5.31 -4.41 5.85
CA TRP A 194 6.51 -4.87 6.52
C TRP A 194 6.72 -6.38 6.42
N LEU A 195 5.70 -7.19 6.68
CA LEU A 195 5.80 -8.64 6.53
C LEU A 195 6.09 -9.04 5.09
N GLN A 196 5.39 -8.44 4.12
CA GLN A 196 5.49 -8.85 2.74
C GLN A 196 6.81 -8.46 2.07
N MET A 197 7.38 -7.32 2.49
CA MET A 197 8.65 -6.82 1.99
C MET A 197 9.88 -7.47 2.65
N GLN A 198 9.69 -8.30 3.68
CA GLN A 198 10.77 -9.01 4.38
C GLN A 198 11.60 -9.92 3.47
N GLN A 199 11.02 -10.44 2.37
CA GLN A 199 11.76 -11.23 1.37
C GLN A 199 12.84 -10.42 0.64
N TYR A 200 12.68 -9.10 0.60
CA TYR A 200 13.62 -8.16 -0.02
C TYR A 200 14.58 -7.54 1.02
N ARG A 201 14.74 -8.16 2.20
CA ARG A 201 15.57 -7.63 3.30
C ARG A 201 17.06 -7.46 2.95
N ASN A 202 17.55 -8.12 1.91
CA ASN A 202 18.94 -8.00 1.47
C ASN A 202 19.15 -6.87 0.45
N GLU A 203 18.07 -6.24 -0.02
CA GLU A 203 18.16 -5.08 -0.91
C GLU A 203 18.72 -3.88 -0.15
N ASP A 204 19.61 -3.12 -0.80
CA ASP A 204 20.33 -2.02 -0.15
C ASP A 204 19.41 -0.98 0.49
N ILE A 205 18.27 -0.71 -0.15
CA ILE A 205 17.28 0.26 0.32
C ILE A 205 16.45 -0.26 1.51
N LEU A 206 16.34 -1.59 1.68
CA LEU A 206 15.49 -2.21 2.69
C LEU A 206 16.26 -2.80 3.87
N GLN A 207 17.55 -3.08 3.71
CA GLN A 207 18.37 -3.77 4.70
C GLN A 207 18.38 -3.12 6.09
N ALA A 208 18.23 -1.79 6.15
CA ALA A 208 18.21 -1.06 7.42
C ALA A 208 16.98 -1.40 8.29
N TYR A 209 15.88 -1.86 7.67
CA TYR A 209 14.57 -2.07 8.30
C TYR A 209 14.31 -3.50 8.77
N TYR A 210 15.18 -4.46 8.41
CA TYR A 210 14.94 -5.87 8.67
C TYR A 210 16.10 -6.55 9.41
N PRO A 211 15.80 -7.56 10.24
CA PRO A 211 16.82 -8.46 10.74
C PRO A 211 17.24 -9.48 9.68
N TYR A 212 18.51 -9.86 9.68
CA TYR A 212 19.03 -10.94 8.82
C TYR A 212 18.83 -12.33 9.43
N SER A 213 18.79 -12.41 10.76
CA SER A 213 18.86 -13.64 11.54
C SER A 213 17.49 -14.26 11.85
N PHE A 214 16.40 -13.53 11.61
CA PHE A 214 15.05 -13.95 11.99
C PHE A 214 14.02 -13.55 10.93
N THR A 215 12.94 -14.33 10.83
CA THR A 215 11.86 -14.14 9.86
C THR A 215 10.53 -14.20 10.62
N PHE A 216 9.72 -13.15 10.47
CA PHE A 216 8.35 -13.12 11.00
C PHE A 216 7.39 -13.76 10.01
N TYR A 217 6.46 -14.58 10.52
CA TYR A 217 5.54 -15.39 9.72
C TYR A 217 4.18 -14.74 9.61
N ARG A 218 3.69 -14.55 8.38
CA ARG A 218 2.37 -13.96 8.12
C ARG A 218 1.24 -14.87 8.61
N GLU A 219 1.46 -16.17 8.55
CA GLU A 219 0.49 -17.21 8.93
C GLU A 219 0.18 -17.19 10.44
N GLU A 220 1.05 -16.59 11.25
CA GLU A 220 0.85 -16.40 12.70
C GLU A 220 0.08 -15.11 13.02
N VAL A 221 -0.45 -14.42 12.01
CA VAL A 221 -1.18 -13.15 12.12
C VAL A 221 -2.60 -13.31 11.58
N PRO A 222 -3.56 -13.76 12.40
CA PRO A 222 -4.95 -13.99 11.98
C PRO A 222 -5.62 -12.75 11.37
N GLU A 223 -5.25 -11.56 11.83
CA GLU A 223 -5.81 -10.29 11.34
C GLU A 223 -5.47 -10.01 9.86
N LEU A 224 -4.44 -10.67 9.32
CA LEU A 224 -3.99 -10.56 7.92
C LEU A 224 -4.24 -11.83 7.10
N ALA A 225 -4.93 -12.82 7.68
CA ALA A 225 -5.32 -14.03 6.97
C ALA A 225 -6.33 -13.69 5.86
N ASP A 226 -6.18 -14.38 4.73
CA ASP A 226 -7.11 -14.31 3.62
C ASP A 226 -8.34 -15.15 3.98
N ASP A 227 -9.42 -14.48 4.37
CA ASP A 227 -10.72 -15.13 4.47
C ASP A 227 -11.45 -14.91 3.13
N ASP A 228 -11.52 -15.98 2.32
CA ASP A 228 -12.22 -15.98 1.03
C ASP A 228 -13.72 -15.63 1.17
N ASN A 229 -14.29 -15.69 2.38
CA ASN A 229 -15.71 -15.46 2.65
C ASN A 229 -16.03 -14.13 3.37
N GLU A 230 -15.04 -13.36 3.82
CA GLU A 230 -15.30 -12.03 4.40
C GLU A 230 -15.55 -11.00 3.29
N THR A 231 -16.83 -10.82 2.95
CA THR A 231 -17.26 -9.51 2.44
C THR A 231 -16.89 -8.49 3.51
N PRO A 232 -16.09 -7.44 3.22
CA PRO A 232 -15.76 -6.45 4.23
C PRO A 232 -17.05 -6.01 4.88
N PRO A 233 -17.14 -5.92 6.23
CA PRO A 233 -18.33 -5.36 6.84
C PRO A 233 -18.56 -4.03 6.14
N GLU A 234 -19.77 -3.83 5.61
CA GLU A 234 -20.22 -2.51 5.24
C GLU A 234 -20.24 -1.70 6.53
N SER A 235 -19.06 -1.25 6.97
CA SER A 235 -18.99 -0.16 7.92
C SER A 235 -19.64 0.98 7.15
N GLU A 236 -20.80 1.41 7.62
CA GLU A 236 -21.30 2.77 7.42
C GLU A 236 -20.27 3.72 8.01
N ASP A 237 -19.10 3.84 7.36
CA ASP A 237 -18.10 4.81 7.70
C ASP A 237 -18.70 6.15 7.28
N PRO A 238 -19.11 7.03 8.22
CA PRO A 238 -19.77 8.30 7.90
C PRO A 238 -18.87 9.23 7.08
N HIS A 239 -17.59 8.88 6.95
CA HIS A 239 -16.58 9.59 6.19
C HIS A 239 -16.24 8.93 4.85
N LYS A 240 -17.03 7.95 4.38
CA LYS A 240 -16.91 7.38 3.04
C LYS A 240 -16.98 8.48 1.99
N ASN A 241 -15.97 8.53 1.14
CA ASN A 241 -15.84 9.55 0.13
C ASN A 241 -16.59 9.17 -1.15
N GLU A 242 -17.66 9.90 -1.43
CA GLU A 242 -18.51 9.68 -2.60
C GLU A 242 -17.86 10.07 -3.93
N LEU A 243 -16.75 10.81 -3.92
CA LEU A 243 -16.08 11.29 -5.15
C LEU A 243 -15.65 10.13 -6.06
N PHE A 244 -15.38 8.95 -5.51
CA PHE A 244 -15.02 7.75 -6.26
C PHE A 244 -16.15 6.72 -6.39
N ALA A 245 -17.23 6.83 -5.62
CA ALA A 245 -18.38 5.93 -5.69
C ALA A 245 -19.06 5.98 -7.07
N LYS A 246 -19.11 7.17 -7.69
CA LYS A 246 -19.71 7.40 -9.03
C LYS A 246 -18.85 6.91 -10.20
N SER A 247 -17.65 6.39 -9.94
CA SER A 247 -16.77 5.81 -10.98
C SER A 247 -16.95 4.28 -11.13
N ARG A 248 -17.91 3.67 -10.41
CA ARG A 248 -18.41 2.32 -10.73
C ARG A 248 -19.17 2.41 -12.06
N VAL A 249 -18.43 2.29 -13.16
CA VAL A 249 -18.98 2.16 -14.50
C VAL A 249 -20.06 1.08 -14.47
N TYR A 250 -21.24 1.45 -14.96
CA TYR A 250 -22.37 0.58 -15.29
C TYR A 250 -21.88 -0.77 -15.82
N TYR A 251 -22.04 -1.82 -15.03
CA TYR A 251 -22.15 -3.17 -15.58
C TYR A 251 -23.62 -3.30 -15.98
N ASP A 252 -23.86 -3.23 -17.28
CA ASP A 252 -25.16 -3.57 -17.87
C ASP A 252 -25.41 -5.07 -17.62
N GLU A 253 -26.34 -5.39 -16.72
CA GLU A 253 -26.73 -6.75 -16.35
C GLU A 253 -27.47 -7.51 -17.47
N SER A 254 -27.54 -6.96 -18.69
CA SER A 254 -28.35 -7.51 -19.79
C SER A 254 -27.59 -8.19 -20.94
N LYS A 255 -26.45 -8.85 -20.67
CA LYS A 255 -25.80 -9.71 -21.68
C LYS A 255 -25.66 -11.17 -21.24
N GLU A 256 -26.61 -11.97 -21.72
CA GLU A 256 -26.53 -13.44 -21.74
C GLU A 256 -25.19 -13.92 -22.31
N LYS A 257 -24.57 -14.86 -21.60
CA LYS A 257 -23.35 -15.55 -22.02
C LYS A 257 -23.62 -16.43 -23.25
N LYS A 258 -23.36 -15.92 -24.45
CA LYS A 258 -23.26 -16.78 -25.65
C LYS A 258 -21.92 -17.51 -25.66
N PHE A 259 -21.99 -18.82 -25.41
CA PHE A 259 -20.89 -19.76 -25.64
C PHE A 259 -20.59 -19.83 -27.14
N TYR A 260 -19.38 -19.44 -27.56
CA TYR A 260 -18.85 -19.82 -28.86
C TYR A 260 -17.94 -21.04 -28.69
N ARG A 261 -18.41 -22.20 -29.16
CA ARG A 261 -17.57 -23.37 -29.40
C ARG A 261 -16.64 -23.08 -30.57
N LYS A 262 -15.37 -23.44 -30.35
CA LYS A 262 -14.26 -23.33 -31.29
C LYS A 262 -14.27 -24.58 -32.16
N ASP A 263 -14.61 -24.48 -33.44
CA ASP A 263 -14.27 -25.50 -34.43
C ASP A 263 -14.07 -24.89 -35.82
N TRP A 264 -12.94 -25.27 -36.40
CA TRP A 264 -12.46 -25.17 -37.80
C TRP A 264 -12.36 -23.82 -38.53
N SER A 265 -11.10 -23.44 -38.79
CA SER A 265 -10.70 -22.63 -39.95
C SER A 265 -10.67 -23.49 -41.23
N PRO A 266 -11.08 -22.92 -42.38
CA PRO A 266 -10.32 -23.14 -43.60
C PRO A 266 -10.05 -21.85 -44.39
N LYS A 267 -8.80 -21.74 -44.89
CA LYS A 267 -8.33 -20.75 -45.86
C LYS A 267 -9.08 -20.86 -47.20
N LYS A 268 -9.41 -19.73 -47.84
CA LYS A 268 -9.16 -19.50 -49.29
C LYS A 268 -9.34 -18.02 -49.70
N GLN A 269 -8.24 -17.48 -50.22
CA GLN A 269 -8.02 -16.46 -51.25
C GLN A 269 -9.19 -16.23 -52.23
N VAL A 270 -9.52 -14.98 -52.63
CA VAL A 270 -9.36 -14.41 -54.00
C VAL A 270 -9.56 -12.87 -53.96
N ASP A 271 -8.69 -12.18 -54.70
CA ASP A 271 -8.50 -10.77 -54.98
C ASP A 271 -9.50 -10.23 -56.03
N TRP A 272 -10.09 -9.03 -55.88
CA TRP A 272 -10.82 -8.33 -56.96
C TRP A 272 -10.74 -6.81 -56.81
N ARG A 273 -9.61 -6.26 -57.25
CA ARG A 273 -9.52 -4.87 -57.70
C ARG A 273 -10.15 -4.78 -59.09
N SER A 274 -11.34 -4.17 -59.23
CA SER A 274 -11.87 -3.62 -60.51
C SER A 274 -13.21 -2.90 -60.32
N GLN A 275 -13.34 -1.74 -60.99
CA GLN A 275 -14.52 -0.88 -61.20
C GLN A 275 -14.86 0.07 -60.02
N GLY A 276 -14.85 1.41 -60.12
CA GLY A 276 -14.79 2.35 -61.24
C GLY A 276 -16.06 3.21 -61.32
N GLN A 277 -15.92 4.54 -61.07
CA GLN A 277 -16.87 5.65 -61.32
C GLN A 277 -18.13 5.72 -60.43
N GLU A 278 -18.68 6.86 -59.98
CA GLU A 278 -18.56 8.29 -60.29
C GLU A 278 -19.26 9.13 -59.17
N PHE A 279 -18.77 10.36 -58.88
CA PHE A 279 -19.49 11.62 -58.51
C PHE A 279 -20.50 11.64 -57.32
N GLN A 280 -20.68 12.66 -56.46
CA GLN A 280 -20.29 14.07 -56.43
C GLN A 280 -20.45 14.69 -55.03
N LEU A 281 -19.61 15.70 -54.77
CA LEU A 281 -19.68 16.85 -53.85
C LEU A 281 -20.99 17.17 -53.09
N LYS A 282 -20.84 17.46 -51.79
CA LYS A 282 -21.42 18.66 -51.15
C LYS A 282 -20.40 19.31 -50.21
N GLN A 283 -19.94 20.51 -50.60
CA GLN A 283 -19.43 21.54 -49.71
C GLN A 283 -20.63 22.24 -49.05
N ASP A 284 -20.48 22.61 -47.79
CA ASP A 284 -20.97 23.88 -47.22
C ASP A 284 -20.25 24.10 -45.86
N ASP A 285 -19.16 24.88 -45.92
CA ASP A 285 -19.01 26.19 -45.28
C ASP A 285 -19.69 26.47 -43.91
N VAL A 286 -19.13 27.18 -42.92
CA VAL A 286 -17.83 27.85 -42.73
C VAL A 286 -17.83 28.42 -41.29
N ARG A 287 -16.72 28.19 -40.54
CA ARG A 287 -16.00 29.14 -39.63
C ARG A 287 -16.68 29.62 -38.33
N LEU A 288 -16.00 29.95 -37.23
CA LEU A 288 -14.59 30.21 -36.85
C LEU A 288 -14.59 30.45 -35.31
N ARG A 289 -13.66 29.95 -34.47
CA ARG A 289 -12.38 30.55 -33.97
C ARG A 289 -12.11 29.82 -32.63
N ASP A 290 -10.91 29.51 -32.15
CA ASP A 290 -9.56 30.05 -32.34
C ASP A 290 -8.50 28.94 -32.37
N ARG A 291 -7.53 29.09 -33.27
CA ARG A 291 -6.35 28.24 -33.46
C ARG A 291 -5.14 28.97 -32.88
N HIS A 292 -4.55 28.44 -31.81
CA HIS A 292 -3.22 28.88 -31.38
C HIS A 292 -2.14 28.24 -32.26
N HIS A 293 -1.34 29.10 -32.90
CA HIS A 293 -0.21 28.75 -33.74
C HIS A 293 0.92 28.09 -32.94
N TYR A 294 1.28 26.85 -33.30
CA TYR A 294 2.54 26.23 -32.90
C TYR A 294 3.63 26.65 -33.89
N LYS A 295 4.50 27.60 -33.50
CA LYS A 295 5.74 27.91 -34.24
C LYS A 295 6.81 26.90 -33.86
N LYS A 296 7.20 26.06 -34.83
CA LYS A 296 8.35 25.15 -34.74
C LYS A 296 9.63 26.00 -34.70
N ARG A 297 10.32 26.04 -33.56
CA ARG A 297 11.63 26.70 -33.41
C ARG A 297 12.68 25.90 -34.19
N GLU A 298 13.31 26.53 -35.18
CA GLU A 298 14.53 26.03 -35.81
C GLU A 298 15.69 26.07 -34.81
N LYS A 299 16.47 24.99 -34.78
CA LYS A 299 17.60 24.78 -33.89
C LYS A 299 18.82 25.47 -34.50
N LYS A 300 19.17 26.68 -34.05
CA LYS A 300 20.49 27.27 -34.31
C LYS A 300 21.56 26.36 -33.68
N ARG A 301 22.52 25.91 -34.47
CA ARG A 301 23.78 25.35 -33.97
C ARG A 301 24.54 26.51 -33.32
N GLU A 302 24.61 26.51 -32.00
CA GLU A 302 25.58 27.33 -31.26
C GLU A 302 26.91 26.57 -31.25
N GLU A 303 27.98 27.24 -31.67
CA GLU A 303 29.34 26.72 -31.61
C GLU A 303 29.76 26.57 -30.13
N MET A 304 30.27 25.39 -29.78
CA MET A 304 30.76 25.09 -28.44
C MET A 304 32.06 25.87 -28.17
N PRO A 305 32.16 26.66 -27.09
CA PRO A 305 33.43 27.26 -26.69
C PRO A 305 34.35 26.16 -26.15
N VAL A 306 35.50 25.99 -26.83
CA VAL A 306 36.61 25.14 -26.38
C VAL A 306 37.30 25.82 -25.21
N TRP A 307 37.23 25.22 -24.02
CA TRP A 307 38.04 25.62 -22.89
C TRP A 307 39.42 24.95 -23.02
N SER A 308 40.44 25.71 -23.42
CA SER A 308 41.83 25.29 -23.29
C SER A 308 42.35 25.60 -21.89
N LEU A 309 43.01 24.62 -21.26
CA LEU A 309 43.74 24.82 -20.00
C LEU A 309 45.05 25.59 -20.26
N PRO A 310 45.51 26.45 -19.33
CA PRO A 310 46.80 27.13 -19.48
C PRO A 310 47.97 26.14 -19.36
N PRO A 311 49.08 26.35 -20.10
CA PRO A 311 50.27 25.50 -20.00
C PRO A 311 51.00 25.70 -18.66
N GLN A 312 51.71 24.63 -18.27
CA GLN A 312 52.37 24.39 -16.97
C GLN A 312 53.43 25.42 -16.59
#